data_AF-A0A0D0Q7G7-F1
#
_entry.id   AF-A0A0D0Q7G7-F1
#
_cell.length_a   1.000
_cell.length_b   1.000
_cell.length_c   1.000
_cell.angle_alpha   90.00
_cell.angle_beta   90.00
_cell.angle_gamma   90.00
#
_symmetry.space_group_name_H-M   'P 1'
#
loop_
_entity.id
_entity.type
_entity.pdbx_description
1 polymer ?
#
loop_
_entity_poly.entity_id
_entity_poly.type
_entity_poly.pdbx_seq_one_letter_code
_entity_poly.pdbx_strand_id
1 'polypeptide(L)'
;MNPGKLKDRLIFYEIVFEDGEEMLIERFKVWGQIKFKKNKFTDQQPEKSYQIIIRANKGVKQHMKVVCQGKWYDVMTIDEAEPGYLVLDCLLGYIHNLNDLCSISRFQEIELPSGETVYQPVKIMENIPCELVKIESGNSTQTETTHNIRFMYKIHMETHRNLLIGDKIEVVRRGQTFRFIAKEWFKYHTFQEVIAEMEGEA
;
A
#
# COMPACT_ATOMS: atom_id res chain seq x y z
N MET A 1 32.63 -1.99 12.99
CA MET A 1 31.65 -1.90 14.10
C MET A 1 31.01 -3.28 14.25
N ASN A 2 30.98 -3.93 15.43
CA ASN A 2 30.29 -5.24 15.53
C ASN A 2 28.78 -4.99 15.40
N PRO A 3 28.09 -5.47 14.34
CA PRO A 3 26.70 -5.08 14.08
C PRO A 3 25.74 -5.59 15.16
N GLY A 4 26.20 -6.42 16.10
CA GLY A 4 25.40 -6.99 17.15
C GLY A 4 24.63 -8.23 16.67
N LYS A 5 23.71 -8.71 17.49
CA LYS A 5 22.92 -9.91 17.17
C LYS A 5 21.83 -9.57 16.17
N LEU A 6 21.92 -10.13 14.96
CA LEU A 6 20.82 -10.15 13.99
C LEU A 6 19.66 -10.94 14.61
N LYS A 7 18.54 -10.28 14.85
CA LYS A 7 17.43 -10.79 15.67
C LYS A 7 16.07 -10.68 14.98
N ASP A 8 16.00 -9.96 13.87
CA ASP A 8 14.77 -9.69 13.13
C ASP A 8 14.72 -10.63 11.92
N ARG A 9 13.60 -11.33 11.72
CA ARG A 9 13.38 -12.18 10.56
C ARG A 9 12.78 -11.33 9.43
N LEU A 10 13.56 -11.14 8.38
CA LEU A 10 13.23 -10.29 7.25
C LEU A 10 12.86 -11.14 6.04
N ILE A 11 11.83 -10.70 5.30
CA ILE A 11 11.42 -11.31 4.03
C ILE A 11 11.57 -10.25 2.95
N PHE A 12 12.32 -10.57 1.90
CA PHE A 12 12.58 -9.67 0.77
C PHE A 12 11.69 -10.02 -0.41
N TYR A 13 11.12 -8.99 -1.01
CA TYR A 13 10.27 -9.06 -2.18
C TYR A 13 10.81 -8.16 -3.29
N GLU A 14 10.61 -8.59 -4.53
CA GLU A 14 10.85 -7.79 -5.72
C GLU A 14 9.52 -7.47 -6.39
N ILE A 15 9.38 -6.24 -6.85
CA ILE A 15 8.25 -5.82 -7.67
C ILE A 15 8.60 -6.15 -9.13
N VAL A 16 7.75 -6.92 -9.79
CA VAL A 16 7.89 -7.28 -11.20
C VAL A 16 6.64 -6.84 -11.94
N PHE A 17 6.80 -6.34 -13.16
CA PHE A 17 5.70 -6.02 -14.05
C PHE A 17 5.58 -7.12 -15.10
N GLU A 18 4.51 -7.91 -15.05
CA GLU A 18 4.16 -8.89 -16.09
C GLU A 18 2.73 -8.63 -16.56
N ASP A 19 2.50 -8.69 -17.88
CA ASP A 19 1.18 -8.49 -18.50
C ASP A 19 0.46 -7.18 -18.11
N GLY A 20 1.22 -6.13 -17.79
CA GLY A 20 0.68 -4.84 -17.37
C GLY A 20 0.25 -4.79 -15.90
N GLU A 21 0.44 -5.86 -15.14
CA GLU A 21 0.15 -5.93 -13.72
C GLU A 21 1.43 -5.91 -12.88
N GLU A 22 1.35 -5.25 -11.73
CA GLU A 22 2.44 -5.19 -10.76
C GLU A 22 2.32 -6.37 -9.79
N MET A 23 3.30 -7.25 -9.77
CA MET A 23 3.34 -8.43 -8.90
C MET A 23 4.46 -8.31 -7.88
N LEU A 24 4.18 -8.76 -6.66
CA LEU A 24 5.13 -8.79 -5.59
C LEU A 24 5.63 -10.22 -5.36
N ILE A 25 6.89 -10.49 -5.72
CA ILE A 25 7.46 -11.83 -5.70
C ILE A 25 8.41 -11.97 -4.50
N GLU A 26 8.13 -12.94 -3.60
CA GLU A 26 9.04 -13.29 -2.51
C GLU A 26 10.34 -13.84 -3.10
N ARG A 27 11.49 -13.28 -2.70
CA ARG A 27 12.80 -13.72 -3.19
C ARG A 27 13.56 -14.55 -2.16
N PHE A 28 13.70 -14.05 -0.93
CA PHE A 28 14.46 -14.74 0.12
C PHE A 28 14.16 -14.23 1.52
N LYS A 29 14.58 -15.01 2.51
CA LYS A 29 14.44 -14.72 3.95
C LYS A 29 15.81 -14.67 4.59
N VAL A 30 16.06 -13.64 5.40
CA VAL A 30 17.33 -13.47 6.10
C VAL A 30 17.10 -12.96 7.53
N TRP A 31 18.09 -13.19 8.38
CA TRP A 31 18.16 -12.52 9.67
C TRP A 31 18.84 -11.17 9.50
N GLY A 32 18.30 -10.14 10.15
CA GLY A 32 18.85 -8.80 10.15
C GLY A 32 18.65 -8.09 11.48
N GLN A 33 18.99 -6.81 11.48
CA GLN A 33 18.69 -5.89 12.56
C GLN A 33 18.13 -4.59 11.99
N ILE A 34 16.95 -4.19 12.46
CA ILE A 34 16.32 -2.92 12.08
C ILE A 34 16.63 -1.86 13.15
N LYS A 35 17.07 -0.68 12.72
CA LYS A 35 17.31 0.50 13.56
C LYS A 35 16.59 1.70 12.99
N PHE A 36 15.86 2.44 13.82
CA PHE A 36 15.33 3.74 13.42
C PHE A 36 16.49 4.73 13.25
N LYS A 37 16.50 5.50 12.16
CA LYS A 37 17.55 6.47 11.85
C LYS A 37 17.08 7.89 12.20
N LYS A 38 16.03 8.36 11.53
CA LYS A 38 15.45 9.71 11.72
C LYS A 38 14.10 9.83 11.04
N ASN A 39 13.35 10.88 11.39
CA ASN A 39 12.28 11.36 10.54
C ASN A 39 12.89 12.17 9.38
N LYS A 40 12.42 11.92 8.16
CA LYS A 40 12.70 12.66 6.95
C LYS A 40 11.47 13.52 6.67
N PHE A 41 11.60 14.83 6.64
CA PHE A 41 10.51 15.70 6.23
C PHE A 41 10.61 15.88 4.71
N THR A 42 9.59 15.43 3.99
CA THR A 42 9.41 15.79 2.58
C THR A 42 8.34 16.87 2.49
N ASP A 43 8.28 17.59 1.37
CA ASP A 43 7.26 18.62 1.11
C ASP A 43 5.83 18.07 1.18
N GLN A 44 5.68 16.75 1.05
CA GLN A 44 4.38 16.09 1.04
C GLN A 44 4.02 15.52 2.42
N GLN A 45 4.98 14.95 3.18
CA GLN A 45 4.74 14.36 4.51
C GLN A 45 6.04 13.92 5.25
N PRO A 46 5.98 13.71 6.58
CA PRO A 46 7.08 13.13 7.35
C PRO A 46 7.21 11.62 7.08
N GLU A 47 8.31 11.22 6.47
CA GLU A 47 8.72 9.82 6.27
C GLU A 47 9.60 9.35 7.43
N LYS A 48 9.54 8.07 7.79
CA LYS A 48 10.47 7.48 8.78
C LYS A 48 11.57 6.71 8.06
N SER A 49 12.82 7.11 8.28
CA SER A 49 13.99 6.42 7.75
C SER A 49 14.53 5.41 8.77
N TYR A 50 14.86 4.23 8.26
CA TYR A 50 15.41 3.11 9.00
C TYR A 50 16.72 2.66 8.36
N GLN A 51 17.59 2.07 9.17
CA GLN A 51 18.75 1.32 8.73
C GLN A 51 18.50 -0.15 9.01
N ILE A 52 18.67 -1.01 8.00
CA ILE A 52 18.57 -2.46 8.15
C ILE A 52 19.94 -3.06 7.88
N ILE A 53 20.46 -3.81 8.84
CA ILE A 53 21.75 -4.49 8.71
C ILE A 53 21.51 -5.98 8.51
N ILE A 54 22.08 -6.56 7.46
CA ILE A 54 22.00 -7.98 7.14
C ILE A 54 23.38 -8.53 6.79
N ARG A 55 23.54 -9.85 6.77
CA ARG A 55 24.73 -10.46 6.16
C ARG A 55 24.76 -10.22 4.65
N ALA A 56 25.97 -10.19 4.09
CA ALA A 56 26.19 -10.03 2.65
C ALA A 56 25.31 -11.00 1.85
N ASN A 57 24.53 -10.44 0.92
CA ASN A 57 23.62 -11.18 0.06
C ASN A 57 23.51 -10.49 -1.30
N LYS A 58 24.03 -11.15 -2.35
CA LYS A 58 24.05 -10.61 -3.73
C LYS A 58 22.66 -10.46 -4.35
N GLY A 59 21.62 -11.04 -3.75
CA GLY A 59 20.25 -10.94 -4.21
C GLY A 59 19.54 -9.64 -3.82
N VAL A 60 20.13 -8.85 -2.91
CA VAL A 60 19.52 -7.61 -2.44
C VAL A 60 19.76 -6.51 -3.46
N LYS A 61 18.68 -5.83 -3.87
CA LYS A 61 18.70 -4.72 -4.84
C LYS A 61 17.97 -3.50 -4.27
N GLN A 62 18.30 -2.33 -4.81
CA GLN A 62 17.50 -1.12 -4.56
C GLN A 62 16.06 -1.34 -5.02
N HIS A 63 15.12 -0.67 -4.36
CA HIS A 63 13.68 -0.75 -4.58
C HIS A 63 13.04 -2.10 -4.26
N MET A 64 13.78 -3.05 -3.68
CA MET A 64 13.17 -4.21 -3.04
C MET A 64 12.35 -3.78 -1.83
N LYS A 65 11.27 -4.53 -1.57
CA LYS A 65 10.46 -4.38 -0.36
C LYS A 65 10.90 -5.39 0.69
N VAL A 66 10.99 -4.96 1.94
CA VAL A 66 11.34 -5.81 3.09
C VAL A 66 10.18 -5.83 4.07
N VAL A 67 9.77 -7.02 4.48
CA VAL A 67 8.77 -7.21 5.54
C VAL A 67 9.43 -7.67 6.82
N CYS A 68 9.07 -7.04 7.93
CA CYS A 68 9.37 -7.52 9.27
C CYS A 68 8.21 -7.20 10.20
N GLN A 69 7.65 -8.22 10.86
CA GLN A 69 6.57 -8.07 11.84
C GLN A 69 5.38 -7.25 11.30
N GLY A 70 4.98 -7.49 10.04
CA GLY A 70 3.88 -6.79 9.38
C GLY A 70 4.20 -5.36 8.91
N LYS A 71 5.42 -4.88 9.09
CA LYS A 71 5.88 -3.57 8.59
C LYS A 71 6.66 -3.74 7.30
N TRP A 72 6.36 -2.88 6.34
CA TRP A 72 7.02 -2.80 5.05
C TRP A 72 8.11 -1.74 5.08
N TYR A 73 9.23 -2.03 4.43
CA TYR A 73 10.36 -1.12 4.27
C TYR A 73 10.82 -1.13 2.81
N ASP A 74 10.93 0.04 2.21
CA ASP A 74 11.46 0.20 0.86
C ASP A 74 12.97 0.43 0.93
N VAL A 75 13.74 -0.42 0.25
CA VAL A 75 15.21 -0.30 0.19
C VAL A 75 15.58 0.83 -0.76
N MET A 76 16.13 1.92 -0.23
CA MET A 76 16.52 3.08 -1.03
C MET A 76 17.95 2.98 -1.51
N THR A 77 18.87 2.63 -0.62
CA THR A 77 20.29 2.45 -0.94
C THR A 77 20.86 1.25 -0.19
N ILE A 78 21.95 0.72 -0.76
CA ILE A 78 22.69 -0.43 -0.24
C ILE A 78 24.13 0.03 -0.10
N ASP A 79 24.69 -0.16 1.09
CA ASP A 79 26.07 0.17 1.41
C ASP A 79 26.80 -1.08 1.93
N GLU A 80 28.03 -1.28 1.45
CA GLU A 80 28.93 -2.36 1.84
C GLU A 80 29.97 -1.88 2.87
N ALA A 81 29.58 -0.93 3.73
CA ALA A 81 30.46 -0.29 4.71
C ALA A 81 31.20 -1.25 5.68
N GLU A 82 30.73 -2.49 5.85
CA GLU A 82 31.35 -3.48 6.75
C GLU A 82 31.54 -4.84 6.02
N PRO A 83 32.75 -5.45 6.07
CA PRO A 83 33.01 -6.74 5.43
C PRO A 83 32.03 -7.83 5.88
N GLY A 84 31.34 -8.44 4.91
CA GLY A 84 30.39 -9.53 5.16
C GLY A 84 29.00 -9.08 5.59
N TYR A 85 28.71 -7.77 5.59
CA TYR A 85 27.40 -7.21 5.90
C TYR A 85 26.96 -6.20 4.82
N LEU A 86 25.65 -6.05 4.67
CA LEU A 86 25.04 -4.94 3.94
C LEU A 86 24.32 -4.04 4.92
N VAL A 87 24.47 -2.74 4.72
CA VAL A 87 23.74 -1.70 5.42
C VAL A 87 22.75 -1.10 4.43
N LEU A 88 21.46 -1.33 4.66
CA LEU A 88 20.37 -0.85 3.82
C LEU A 88 19.81 0.41 4.46
N ASP A 89 19.80 1.53 3.74
CA ASP A 89 18.96 2.66 4.14
C ASP A 89 17.57 2.45 3.54
N CYS A 90 16.58 2.40 4.41
CA CYS A 90 15.20 2.12 4.07
C CYS A 90 14.29 3.27 4.48
N LEU A 91 13.18 3.39 3.78
CA LEU A 91 12.02 4.15 4.23
C LEU A 91 10.96 3.16 4.72
N LEU A 92 10.23 3.53 5.76
CA LEU A 92 9.03 2.79 6.13
C LEU A 92 8.00 2.96 5.01
N GLY A 93 7.52 1.84 4.45
CA GLY A 93 6.43 1.83 3.49
C GLY A 93 5.23 2.59 4.08
N TYR A 94 4.73 3.57 3.35
CA TYR A 94 3.87 4.61 3.90
C TYR A 94 2.42 4.12 3.92
N ILE A 95 2.10 3.32 4.92
CA ILE A 95 0.72 3.18 5.36
C ILE A 95 0.75 3.39 6.87
N HIS A 96 0.21 4.51 7.35
CA HIS A 96 0.40 4.96 8.73
C HIS A 96 -0.21 4.00 9.73
N ASN A 97 -1.28 3.30 9.32
CA ASN A 97 -1.96 2.29 10.10
C ASN A 97 -2.72 1.34 9.18
N LEU A 98 -2.16 0.16 8.93
CA LEU A 98 -2.82 -0.96 8.26
C LEU A 98 -3.87 -1.66 9.16
N ASN A 99 -4.59 -0.89 9.97
CA ASN A 99 -5.62 -1.43 10.86
C ASN A 99 -6.98 -1.54 10.16
N ASP A 100 -7.15 -0.83 9.05
CA ASP A 100 -8.35 -0.95 8.23
C ASP A 100 -8.12 -2.05 7.18
N LEU A 101 -9.20 -2.74 6.83
CA LEU A 101 -9.19 -3.77 5.80
C LEU A 101 -10.10 -3.33 4.67
N CYS A 102 -9.63 -3.41 3.43
CA CYS A 102 -10.50 -3.19 2.28
C CYS A 102 -10.71 -4.45 1.44
N SER A 103 -11.89 -4.53 0.85
CA SER A 103 -12.23 -5.47 -0.21
C SER A 103 -12.61 -4.69 -1.44
N ILE A 104 -12.17 -5.16 -2.60
CA ILE A 104 -12.39 -4.47 -3.87
C ILE A 104 -13.16 -5.39 -4.79
N SER A 105 -14.21 -4.85 -5.40
CA SER A 105 -15.02 -5.54 -6.40
C SER A 105 -15.12 -4.73 -7.69
N ARG A 106 -15.16 -5.45 -8.81
CA ARG A 106 -15.19 -4.88 -10.15
C ARG A 106 -16.32 -5.52 -10.92
N PHE A 107 -17.12 -4.72 -11.61
CA PHE A 107 -18.08 -5.27 -12.56
C PHE A 107 -17.32 -5.83 -13.76
N GLN A 108 -17.56 -7.10 -14.07
CA GLN A 108 -16.97 -7.78 -15.21
C GLN A 108 -18.04 -8.61 -15.92
N GLU A 109 -17.86 -8.81 -17.22
CA GLU A 109 -18.63 -9.78 -17.99
C GLU A 109 -18.15 -11.19 -17.62
N ILE A 110 -19.08 -12.04 -17.23
CA ILE A 110 -18.83 -13.45 -16.94
C ILE A 110 -19.76 -14.28 -17.81
N GLU A 111 -19.17 -15.25 -18.52
CA GLU A 111 -19.92 -16.28 -19.21
C GLU A 111 -20.37 -17.35 -18.22
N LEU A 112 -21.68 -17.54 -18.09
CA LEU A 112 -22.27 -18.58 -17.26
C LEU A 112 -22.12 -19.95 -17.93
N PRO A 113 -22.25 -21.06 -17.17
CA PRO A 113 -22.28 -22.41 -17.75
C PRO A 113 -23.39 -22.63 -18.79
N SER A 114 -24.41 -21.76 -18.82
CA SER A 114 -25.47 -21.72 -19.82
C SER A 114 -25.03 -21.11 -21.17
N GLY A 115 -23.84 -20.51 -21.26
CA GLY A 115 -23.37 -19.72 -22.41
C GLY A 115 -23.92 -18.28 -22.44
N GLU A 116 -24.62 -17.84 -21.39
CA GLU A 116 -25.09 -16.46 -21.25
C GLU A 116 -24.03 -15.57 -20.60
N THR A 117 -23.77 -14.39 -21.17
CA THR A 117 -22.86 -13.40 -20.59
C THR A 117 -23.64 -12.46 -19.67
N VAL A 118 -23.27 -12.42 -18.39
CA VAL A 118 -23.85 -11.51 -17.40
C VAL A 118 -22.82 -10.53 -16.87
N TYR A 119 -23.25 -9.29 -16.64
CA TYR A 119 -22.40 -8.25 -16.04
C TYR A 119 -22.67 -8.18 -14.54
N GLN A 120 -21.72 -8.65 -13.74
CA GLN A 120 -21.90 -8.76 -12.29
C GLN A 120 -20.65 -8.32 -11.51
N PRO A 121 -20.79 -7.86 -10.25
CA PRO A 121 -19.66 -7.48 -9.44
C PRO A 121 -18.88 -8.73 -8.99
N VAL A 122 -17.59 -8.76 -9.33
CA VAL A 122 -16.63 -9.81 -8.95
C VAL A 122 -15.67 -9.25 -7.93
N LYS A 123 -15.49 -9.96 -6.81
CA LYS A 123 -14.49 -9.58 -5.80
C LYS A 123 -13.09 -9.90 -6.34
N ILE A 124 -12.27 -8.87 -6.55
CA ILE A 124 -10.90 -8.99 -7.08
C ILE A 124 -9.84 -8.99 -5.98
N MET A 125 -10.14 -8.37 -4.84
CA MET A 125 -9.26 -8.35 -3.66
C MET A 125 -10.11 -8.44 -2.40
N GLU A 126 -9.61 -9.17 -1.40
CA GLU A 126 -10.35 -9.41 -0.16
C GLU A 126 -9.48 -9.16 1.07
N ASN A 127 -10.03 -8.39 2.02
CA ASN A 127 -9.41 -8.10 3.33
C ASN A 127 -7.94 -7.66 3.21
N ILE A 128 -7.63 -6.83 2.22
CA ILE A 128 -6.28 -6.30 2.06
C ILE A 128 -6.08 -5.14 3.06
N PRO A 129 -4.88 -5.03 3.65
CA PRO A 129 -4.60 -3.92 4.54
C PRO A 129 -4.66 -2.56 3.79
N CYS A 130 -5.34 -1.57 4.38
CA CYS A 130 -5.40 -0.20 3.87
C CYS A 130 -5.48 0.84 4.99
N GLU A 131 -5.52 2.12 4.62
CA GLU A 131 -5.82 3.23 5.52
C GLU A 131 -6.84 4.19 4.90
N LEU A 132 -7.93 4.43 5.62
CA LEU A 132 -8.93 5.41 5.23
C LEU A 132 -8.62 6.81 5.78
N VAL A 133 -8.44 7.77 4.91
CA VAL A 133 -8.17 9.18 5.22
C VAL A 133 -9.32 10.04 4.73
N LYS A 134 -9.92 10.83 5.61
CA LYS A 134 -10.95 11.80 5.24
C LYS A 134 -10.28 13.00 4.58
N ILE A 135 -10.75 13.40 3.40
CA ILE A 135 -10.38 14.69 2.83
C ILE A 135 -11.25 15.74 3.53
N GLU A 136 -10.63 16.73 4.19
CA GLU A 136 -11.39 17.85 4.73
C GLU A 136 -12.07 18.57 3.56
N SER A 137 -13.40 18.54 3.55
CA SER A 137 -14.20 19.32 2.62
C SER A 137 -13.99 20.79 2.93
N GLY A 138 -13.23 21.49 2.09
CA GLY A 138 -13.09 22.94 2.17
C GLY A 138 -14.46 23.61 2.04
N ASN A 139 -14.80 24.44 3.03
CA ASN A 139 -15.93 25.37 3.11
C ASN A 139 -17.18 24.98 2.29
N SER A 140 -18.16 24.38 2.95
CA SER A 140 -19.52 24.26 2.42
C SER A 140 -20.15 25.66 2.26
N THR A 141 -20.00 26.29 1.09
CA THR A 141 -20.85 27.42 0.72
C THR A 141 -22.23 26.86 0.38
N GLN A 142 -23.14 26.91 1.36
CA GLN A 142 -24.57 26.69 1.12
C GLN A 142 -25.10 27.80 0.23
N THR A 143 -25.48 27.47 -1.00
CA THR A 143 -26.41 28.27 -1.81
C THR A 143 -27.64 27.42 -2.13
N GLU A 144 -28.81 28.05 -2.00
CA GLU A 144 -30.15 27.50 -1.78
C GLU A 144 -30.75 26.61 -2.90
N THR A 145 -30.01 25.86 -3.73
CA THR A 145 -30.73 25.16 -4.84
C THR A 145 -30.24 23.80 -5.33
N THR A 146 -29.16 23.20 -4.82
CA THR A 146 -28.95 21.74 -4.91
C THR A 146 -27.77 21.34 -4.05
N HIS A 147 -28.00 20.58 -2.97
CA HIS A 147 -26.92 20.05 -2.13
C HIS A 147 -26.38 18.74 -2.72
N ASN A 148 -25.47 18.83 -3.71
CA ASN A 148 -24.65 17.69 -4.10
C ASN A 148 -23.41 17.62 -3.20
N ILE A 149 -23.58 17.18 -1.96
CA ILE A 149 -22.45 16.96 -1.04
C ILE A 149 -21.78 15.64 -1.45
N ARG A 150 -20.72 15.73 -2.25
CA ARG A 150 -19.86 14.58 -2.56
C ARG A 150 -18.83 14.41 -1.46
N PHE A 151 -18.92 13.30 -0.72
CA PHE A 151 -17.93 12.98 0.30
C PHE A 151 -16.77 12.22 -0.33
N MET A 152 -15.66 12.94 -0.55
CA MET A 152 -14.44 12.37 -1.09
C MET A 152 -13.49 11.93 0.03
N TYR A 153 -12.87 10.78 -0.16
CA TYR A 153 -11.92 10.18 0.76
C TYR A 153 -10.66 9.77 0.00
N LYS A 154 -9.55 9.72 0.73
CA LYS A 154 -8.28 9.11 0.32
C LYS A 154 -8.21 7.72 0.94
N ILE A 155 -7.89 6.72 0.14
CA ILE A 155 -7.59 5.37 0.62
C ILE A 155 -6.14 5.08 0.25
N HIS A 156 -5.29 4.87 1.25
CA HIS A 156 -3.90 4.48 1.04
C HIS A 156 -3.78 2.95 1.13
N MET A 157 -3.03 2.36 0.21
CA MET A 157 -2.76 0.92 0.19
C MET A 157 -1.41 0.63 -0.47
N GLU A 158 -1.00 -0.64 -0.48
CA GLU A 158 0.28 -1.07 -1.05
C GLU A 158 0.34 -0.78 -2.56
N THR A 159 1.51 -0.41 -3.09
CA THR A 159 1.69 0.03 -4.50
C THR A 159 1.29 -1.01 -5.55
N HIS A 160 1.46 -2.29 -5.23
CA HIS A 160 1.27 -3.40 -6.16
C HIS A 160 -0.19 -3.83 -6.34
N ARG A 161 -1.15 -3.12 -5.74
CA ARG A 161 -2.57 -3.43 -5.93
C ARG A 161 -3.05 -2.86 -7.25
N ASN A 162 -3.76 -3.65 -8.05
CA ASN A 162 -4.27 -3.23 -9.35
C ASN A 162 -5.70 -2.68 -9.21
N LEU A 163 -5.83 -1.36 -9.23
CA LEU A 163 -7.10 -0.64 -9.13
C LEU A 163 -7.48 0.01 -10.45
N LEU A 164 -8.77 -0.03 -10.76
CA LEU A 164 -9.36 0.67 -11.89
C LEU A 164 -10.38 1.70 -11.42
N ILE A 165 -10.56 2.74 -12.23
CA ILE A 165 -11.63 3.72 -12.03
C ILE A 165 -12.97 2.99 -12.11
N GLY A 166 -13.86 3.26 -11.16
CA GLY A 166 -15.15 2.60 -11.04
C GLY A 166 -15.16 1.34 -10.17
N ASP A 167 -14.00 0.86 -9.71
CA ASP A 167 -13.94 -0.22 -8.73
C ASP A 167 -14.70 0.16 -7.45
N LYS A 168 -15.47 -0.80 -6.94
CA LYS A 168 -16.18 -0.68 -5.66
C LYS A 168 -15.26 -1.10 -4.53
N ILE A 169 -15.08 -0.22 -3.56
CA ILE A 169 -14.19 -0.42 -2.43
C ILE A 169 -15.03 -0.45 -1.15
N GLU A 170 -14.97 -1.56 -0.42
CA GLU A 170 -15.53 -1.66 0.92
C GLU A 170 -14.40 -1.57 1.93
N VAL A 171 -14.43 -0.59 2.84
CA VAL A 171 -13.42 -0.43 3.89
C VAL A 171 -14.04 -0.71 5.26
N VAL A 172 -13.45 -1.67 5.98
CA VAL A 172 -13.78 -1.98 7.37
C VAL A 172 -12.85 -1.18 8.28
N ARG A 173 -13.42 -0.23 9.01
CA ARG A 173 -12.72 0.60 9.99
C ARG A 173 -13.45 0.56 11.32
N ARG A 174 -12.76 0.08 12.36
CA ARG A 174 -13.29 0.00 13.74
C ARG A 174 -14.67 -0.69 13.84
N GLY A 175 -14.87 -1.76 13.05
CA GLY A 175 -16.13 -2.51 13.01
C GLY A 175 -17.24 -1.91 12.17
N GLN A 176 -17.03 -0.75 11.54
CA GLN A 176 -17.96 -0.15 10.58
C GLN A 176 -17.48 -0.42 9.16
N THR A 177 -18.42 -0.62 8.24
CA THR A 177 -18.14 -0.80 6.80
C THR A 177 -18.56 0.45 6.05
N PHE A 178 -17.62 1.02 5.29
CA PHE A 178 -17.84 2.16 4.42
C PHE A 178 -17.70 1.71 2.97
N ARG A 179 -18.59 2.18 2.09
CA ARG A 179 -18.60 1.83 0.68
C ARG A 179 -18.21 3.03 -0.17
N PHE A 180 -17.35 2.79 -1.15
CA PHE A 180 -16.82 3.82 -2.03
C PHE A 180 -16.74 3.35 -3.47
N ILE A 181 -16.66 4.32 -4.38
CA ILE A 181 -16.34 4.14 -5.79
C ILE A 181 -15.00 4.82 -6.06
N ALA A 182 -14.04 4.09 -6.61
CA ALA A 182 -12.75 4.64 -7.04
C ALA A 182 -12.95 5.66 -8.17
N LYS A 183 -12.41 6.88 -8.01
CA LYS A 183 -12.49 7.95 -9.01
C LYS A 183 -11.16 8.19 -9.69
N GLU A 184 -10.09 8.26 -8.90
CA GLU A 184 -8.72 8.44 -9.38
C GLU A 184 -7.78 7.63 -8.49
N TRP A 185 -6.61 7.31 -9.00
CA TRP A 185 -5.54 6.70 -8.22
C TRP A 185 -4.18 7.18 -8.70
N PHE A 186 -3.23 7.20 -7.77
CA PHE A 186 -1.85 7.58 -8.03
C PHE A 186 -0.90 6.66 -7.25
N LYS A 187 0.09 6.10 -7.94
CA LYS A 187 1.11 5.24 -7.32
C LYS A 187 2.34 6.07 -6.95
N TYR A 188 2.62 6.17 -5.66
CA TYR A 188 3.92 6.60 -5.15
C TYR A 188 4.86 5.40 -5.07
N HIS A 189 6.13 5.64 -4.72
CA HIS A 189 7.10 4.56 -4.55
C HIS A 189 6.76 3.63 -3.37
N THR A 190 6.20 4.18 -2.30
CA THR A 190 6.02 3.51 -1.02
C THR A 190 4.58 3.09 -0.73
N PHE A 191 3.60 3.66 -1.44
CA PHE A 191 2.16 3.38 -1.34
C PHE A 191 1.44 3.87 -2.60
N GLN A 192 0.18 3.50 -2.77
CA GLN A 192 -0.70 4.17 -3.72
C GLN A 192 -1.82 4.88 -2.97
N GLU A 193 -2.23 6.02 -3.52
CA GLU A 193 -3.36 6.80 -3.07
C GLU A 193 -4.53 6.62 -4.03
N VAL A 194 -5.71 6.38 -3.47
CA VAL A 194 -6.96 6.30 -4.22
C VAL A 194 -7.87 7.41 -3.75
N ILE A 195 -8.32 8.24 -4.67
CA ILE A 195 -9.39 9.19 -4.44
C ILE A 195 -10.71 8.48 -4.71
N ALA A 196 -11.52 8.32 -3.67
CA ALA A 196 -12.75 7.55 -3.70
C ALA A 196 -13.94 8.40 -3.23
N GLU A 197 -15.09 8.25 -3.89
CA GLU A 197 -16.34 8.89 -3.51
C GLU A 197 -17.15 7.92 -2.66
N MET A 198 -17.62 8.37 -1.50
CA MET A 198 -18.50 7.55 -0.65
C MET A 198 -19.84 7.33 -1.35
N GLU A 199 -20.29 6.07 -1.42
CA GLU A 199 -21.67 5.79 -1.81
C GLU A 199 -22.58 6.37 -0.72
N GLY A 200 -23.48 7.28 -1.10
CA GLY A 200 -24.44 7.87 -0.16
C GLY A 200 -25.30 6.79 0.51
N GLU A 201 -25.79 7.06 1.71
CA GLU A 201 -26.91 6.28 2.24
C GLU A 201 -28.09 6.45 1.26
N ALA A 202 -28.59 5.33 0.75
CA ALA A 202 -29.79 5.29 -0.07
C ALA A 202 -31.04 5.67 0.73
#